data_AF-A0AAJ2UI01-F1
#
_entry.id   AF-A0AAJ2UI01-F1
#
_cell.length_a   1.000
_cell.length_b   1.000
_cell.length_c   1.000
_cell.angle_alpha   90.00
_cell.angle_beta   90.00
_cell.angle_gamma   90.00
#
_symmetry.space_group_name_H-M   'P 1'
#
loop_
_entity.id
_entity.type
_entity.pdbx_description
1 polymer ?
#
loop_
_entity_poly.entity_id
_entity_poly.type
_entity_poly.pdbx_seq_one_letter_code
_entity_poly.pdbx_strand_id
1 'polypeptide(L)'
;MALLNIDKVTEPFDLETALAYMRKNGEFIRCKTAEQDFYMYLEEVRRPAIKNGKRQLVTTETVWAFNQWGSTTLTLNLSDLFHDCFYLMRFDENGQPDWSDPTIVQEGSLESEVTDEGTINS
;
A
#
# COMPACT_ATOMS: atom_id res chain seq x y z
N MET A 1 9.18 -7.20 -12.38
CA MET A 1 8.33 -6.00 -12.14
C MET A 1 9.19 -4.76 -12.23
N ALA A 2 8.59 -3.63 -12.58
CA ALA A 2 9.23 -2.32 -12.50
C ALA A 2 8.72 -1.60 -11.25
N LEU A 3 9.59 -0.86 -10.56
CA LEU A 3 9.18 -0.08 -9.40
C LEU A 3 8.25 1.07 -9.83
N LEU A 4 7.21 1.32 -9.04
CA LEU A 4 6.34 2.47 -9.24
C LEU A 4 7.08 3.75 -8.83
N ASN A 5 6.91 4.83 -9.58
CA ASN A 5 7.35 6.16 -9.14
C ASN A 5 6.25 6.76 -8.26
N ILE A 6 6.41 6.64 -6.95
CA ILE A 6 5.40 7.03 -5.95
C ILE A 6 5.12 8.54 -5.96
N ASP A 7 6.10 9.39 -6.31
CA ASP A 7 5.95 10.84 -6.35
C ASP A 7 5.00 11.33 -7.46
N LYS A 8 4.65 10.44 -8.39
CA LYS A 8 3.74 10.72 -9.51
C LYS A 8 2.35 10.12 -9.31
N VAL A 9 2.13 9.44 -8.19
CA VAL A 9 0.84 8.83 -7.88
C VAL A 9 -0.04 9.88 -7.23
N THR A 10 -1.25 10.04 -7.76
CA THR A 10 -2.30 10.83 -7.10
C THR A 10 -3.13 9.88 -6.24
N GLU A 11 -3.25 10.19 -4.95
CA GLU A 11 -4.00 9.40 -3.97
C GLU A 11 -5.14 10.25 -3.36
N PRO A 12 -6.28 9.64 -2.97
CA PRO A 12 -6.64 8.26 -3.23
C PRO A 12 -6.90 7.97 -4.71
N PHE A 13 -6.88 6.68 -5.07
CA PHE A 13 -7.21 6.18 -6.42
C PHE A 13 -8.25 5.05 -6.35
N ASP A 14 -8.73 4.62 -7.52
CA ASP A 14 -9.77 3.59 -7.68
C ASP A 14 -9.23 2.15 -7.56
N LEU A 15 -10.15 1.18 -7.47
CA LEU A 15 -9.82 -0.25 -7.37
C LEU A 15 -9.08 -0.78 -8.61
N GLU A 16 -9.37 -0.28 -9.80
CA GLU A 16 -8.69 -0.72 -11.03
C GLU A 16 -7.21 -0.36 -10.97
N THR A 17 -6.90 0.88 -10.56
CA THR A 17 -5.56 1.40 -10.35
C THR A 17 -4.84 0.63 -9.25
N ALA A 18 -5.51 0.35 -8.13
CA ALA A 18 -4.99 -0.50 -7.06
C ALA A 18 -4.54 -1.88 -7.55
N LEU A 19 -5.42 -2.59 -8.28
CA LEU A 19 -5.12 -3.90 -8.84
C LEU A 19 -3.99 -3.84 -9.88
N ALA A 20 -3.94 -2.77 -10.67
CA ALA A 20 -2.87 -2.55 -11.63
C ALA A 20 -1.51 -2.37 -10.94
N TYR A 21 -1.42 -1.58 -9.88
CA TYR A 21 -0.19 -1.40 -9.12
C TYR A 21 0.25 -2.68 -8.41
N MET A 22 -0.67 -3.41 -7.77
CA MET A 22 -0.36 -4.73 -7.20
C MET A 22 0.24 -5.68 -8.25
N ARG A 23 -0.39 -5.77 -9.42
CA ARG A 23 0.03 -6.75 -10.46
C ARG A 23 1.28 -6.35 -11.23
N LYS A 24 1.43 -5.06 -11.58
CA LYS A 24 2.52 -4.59 -12.45
C LYS A 24 3.78 -4.24 -11.65
N ASN A 25 3.60 -3.72 -10.45
CA ASN A 25 4.66 -3.13 -9.64
C ASN A 25 4.93 -3.93 -8.36
N GLY A 26 3.94 -4.68 -7.87
CA GLY A 26 4.06 -5.42 -6.60
C GLY A 26 3.76 -4.55 -5.39
N GLU A 27 3.08 -3.42 -5.59
CA GLU A 27 2.75 -2.52 -4.50
C GLU A 27 1.77 -3.16 -3.53
N PHE A 28 1.94 -2.84 -2.26
CA PHE A 28 0.95 -3.07 -1.23
C PHE A 28 0.01 -1.88 -1.24
N ILE A 29 -1.30 -2.11 -1.22
CA ILE A 29 -2.32 -1.07 -1.37
C ILE A 29 -3.21 -1.04 -0.14
N ARG A 30 -3.32 0.10 0.52
CA ARG A 30 -4.25 0.33 1.64
C ARG A 30 -5.60 0.82 1.12
N CYS A 31 -6.68 0.26 1.66
CA CYS A 31 -8.03 0.79 1.55
C CYS A 31 -8.41 1.44 2.87
N LYS A 32 -8.72 2.74 2.86
CA LYS A 32 -9.10 3.50 4.06
C LYS A 32 -10.41 4.24 3.87
N THR A 33 -11.42 3.88 4.65
CA THR A 33 -12.70 4.59 4.82
C THR A 33 -12.98 4.82 6.32
N ALA A 34 -14.16 5.32 6.67
CA ALA A 34 -14.55 5.42 8.09
C ALA A 34 -14.84 4.04 8.70
N GLU A 35 -15.25 3.08 7.88
CA GLU A 35 -15.70 1.75 8.26
C GLU A 35 -14.64 0.67 8.04
N GLN A 36 -13.71 0.88 7.11
CA GLN A 36 -12.71 -0.10 6.71
C GLN A 36 -11.30 0.49 6.73
N ASP A 37 -10.36 -0.30 7.27
CA ASP A 37 -8.94 0.01 7.20
C ASP A 37 -8.14 -1.29 7.09
N PHE A 38 -7.63 -1.56 5.90
CA PHE A 38 -6.87 -2.77 5.60
C PHE A 38 -5.92 -2.51 4.43
N TYR A 39 -4.80 -3.23 4.37
CA TYR A 39 -3.98 -3.26 3.17
C TYR A 39 -4.07 -4.60 2.45
N MET A 40 -3.78 -4.57 1.16
CA MET A 40 -3.83 -5.70 0.25
C MET A 40 -2.52 -5.86 -0.48
N TYR A 41 -2.21 -7.09 -0.86
CA TYR A 41 -1.14 -7.40 -1.80
C TYR A 41 -1.47 -8.64 -2.61
N LEU A 42 -0.86 -8.73 -3.80
CA LEU A 42 -0.99 -9.88 -4.67
C LEU A 42 0.09 -10.92 -4.31
N GLU A 43 -0.35 -12.15 -4.05
CA GLU A 43 0.53 -13.30 -3.94
C GLU A 43 0.35 -14.20 -5.17
N GLU A 44 1.46 -14.50 -5.85
CA GLU A 44 1.50 -15.49 -6.92
C GLU A 44 1.94 -16.85 -6.37
N VAL A 45 1.04 -17.83 -6.41
CA VAL A 45 1.33 -19.19 -5.99
C VAL A 45 1.49 -20.07 -7.23
N ARG A 46 2.68 -20.65 -7.40
CA ARG A 46 2.94 -21.68 -8.40
C ARG A 46 2.78 -23.07 -7.78
N ARG A 47 1.86 -23.86 -8.32
CA ARG A 47 1.64 -25.24 -7.87
C ARG A 47 1.46 -26.22 -9.02
N PRO A 48 1.86 -27.49 -8.87
CA PRO A 48 1.51 -28.52 -9.82
C PRO A 48 -0.01 -28.75 -9.83
N ALA A 49 -0.63 -28.76 -11.01
CA ALA A 49 -2.04 -29.07 -11.21
C ALA A 49 -2.23 -29.96 -12.45
N ILE A 50 -3.40 -30.60 -12.57
CA ILE A 50 -3.78 -31.32 -13.78
C ILE A 50 -4.56 -30.37 -14.68
N LYS A 51 -3.99 -30.04 -15.84
CA LYS A 51 -4.65 -29.24 -16.88
C LYS A 51 -4.64 -30.04 -18.16
N ASN A 52 -5.82 -30.24 -18.76
CA ASN A 52 -6.00 -31.06 -19.97
C ASN A 52 -5.39 -32.47 -19.85
N GLY A 53 -5.60 -33.13 -18.69
CA GLY A 53 -5.12 -34.50 -18.44
C GLY A 53 -3.61 -34.65 -18.20
N LYS A 54 -2.83 -33.56 -18.17
CA LYS A 54 -1.38 -33.59 -17.92
C LYS A 54 -1.00 -32.74 -16.71
N ARG A 55 0.01 -33.19 -15.96
CA ARG A 55 0.59 -32.43 -14.85
C ARG A 55 1.37 -31.24 -15.40
N GLN A 56 1.02 -30.04 -14.94
CA GLN A 56 1.61 -28.78 -15.37
C GLN A 56 1.75 -27.86 -14.15
N LEU A 57 2.73 -26.95 -14.16
CA LEU A 57 2.77 -25.87 -13.20
C LEU A 57 1.73 -24.82 -13.60
N VAL A 58 0.85 -24.46 -12.67
CA VAL A 58 -0.12 -23.40 -12.84
C VAL A 58 0.18 -22.30 -11.82
N THR A 59 0.24 -21.07 -12.28
CA THR A 59 0.27 -19.88 -11.43
C THR A 59 -1.16 -19.47 -11.11
N THR A 60 -1.47 -19.30 -9.83
CA THR A 60 -2.71 -18.69 -9.36
C THR A 60 -2.35 -17.40 -8.63
N GLU A 61 -3.17 -16.37 -8.84
CA GLU A 61 -3.05 -15.07 -8.19
C GLU A 61 -4.10 -15.00 -7.08
N THR A 62 -3.67 -14.62 -5.88
CA THR A 62 -4.55 -14.38 -4.73
C THR A 62 -4.27 -12.98 -4.20
N VAL A 63 -5.31 -12.17 -4.00
CA VAL A 63 -5.18 -10.92 -3.25
C VAL A 63 -5.44 -11.23 -1.78
N TRP A 64 -4.45 -10.98 -0.94
CA TRP A 64 -4.61 -11.01 0.51
C TRP A 64 -5.01 -9.65 1.03
N ALA A 65 -5.77 -9.61 2.12
CA ALA A 65 -6.18 -8.39 2.81
C ALA A 65 -5.96 -8.55 4.32
N PHE A 66 -5.26 -7.59 4.93
CA PHE A 66 -4.93 -7.60 6.36
C PHE A 66 -5.31 -6.28 7.01
N ASN A 67 -5.89 -6.35 8.20
CA ASN A 67 -6.18 -5.18 9.02
C ASN A 67 -4.96 -4.74 9.86
N GLN A 68 -5.09 -3.62 10.55
CA GLN A 68 -4.03 -3.06 11.40
C GLN A 68 -3.57 -3.96 12.55
N TRP A 69 -4.37 -4.95 12.93
CA TRP A 69 -4.02 -5.93 13.97
C TRP A 69 -3.33 -7.17 13.40
N GLY A 70 -2.98 -7.17 12.11
CA GLY A 70 -2.31 -8.29 11.44
C GLY A 70 -3.22 -9.49 11.15
N SER A 71 -4.53 -9.34 11.33
CA SER A 71 -5.50 -10.40 11.02
C SER A 71 -6.05 -10.22 9.60
N THR A 72 -6.43 -11.33 8.97
CA THR A 72 -7.06 -11.28 7.65
C THR A 72 -8.42 -10.59 7.73
N THR A 73 -8.71 -9.72 6.78
CA THR A 73 -10.03 -9.09 6.66
C THR A 73 -11.02 -10.12 6.12
N LEU A 74 -11.95 -10.58 6.98
CA LEU A 74 -12.89 -11.66 6.66
C LEU A 74 -14.06 -11.19 5.77
N THR A 75 -14.40 -9.89 5.79
CA THR A 75 -15.49 -9.31 5.00
C THR A 75 -15.09 -7.96 4.43
N LEU A 76 -15.36 -7.77 3.15
CA LEU A 76 -15.13 -6.52 2.42
C LEU A 76 -16.47 -5.93 1.99
N ASN A 77 -16.71 -4.65 2.26
CA ASN A 77 -17.88 -3.95 1.75
C ASN A 77 -17.59 -3.52 0.30
N LEU A 78 -18.22 -4.19 -0.66
CA LEU A 78 -18.00 -3.89 -2.08
C LEU A 78 -18.39 -2.46 -2.44
N SER A 79 -19.37 -1.86 -1.75
CA SER A 79 -19.78 -0.47 -2.01
C SER A 79 -18.62 0.48 -1.76
N ASP A 80 -17.86 0.24 -0.69
CA ASP A 80 -16.72 1.07 -0.31
C ASP A 80 -15.58 0.92 -1.32
N LEU A 81 -15.36 -0.30 -1.85
CA LEU A 81 -14.32 -0.57 -2.85
C LEU A 81 -14.53 0.12 -4.21
N PHE A 82 -15.74 0.63 -4.49
CA PHE A 82 -15.99 1.39 -5.72
C PHE A 82 -15.76 2.90 -5.57
N HIS A 83 -15.34 3.35 -4.39
CA HIS A 83 -14.91 4.73 -4.16
C HIS A 83 -13.41 4.87 -4.34
N ASP A 84 -12.95 6.12 -4.51
CA ASP A 84 -11.54 6.46 -4.42
C ASP A 84 -11.12 6.42 -2.95
N CYS A 85 -10.76 5.21 -2.48
CA CYS A 85 -10.35 4.96 -1.10
C CYS A 85 -9.03 4.19 -1.00
N PHE A 86 -8.32 4.02 -2.11
CA PHE A 86 -7.07 3.28 -2.16
C PHE A 86 -5.85 4.20 -2.16
N TYR A 87 -4.84 3.80 -1.39
CA TYR A 87 -3.58 4.49 -1.20
C TYR A 87 -2.45 3.46 -1.30
N LEU A 88 -1.25 3.86 -1.65
CA LEU A 88 -0.06 3.04 -1.47
C LEU A 88 0.14 2.78 0.03
N MET A 89 0.34 1.51 0.38
CA MET A 89 0.67 1.15 1.75
C MET A 89 2.11 1.58 2.05
N ARG A 90 2.28 2.40 3.08
CA ARG A 90 3.59 2.84 3.56
C ARG A 90 4.13 1.85 4.59
N PHE A 91 5.45 1.78 4.66
CA PHE A 91 6.16 0.97 5.64
C PHE A 91 7.23 1.82 6.32
N ASP A 92 7.44 1.60 7.61
CA ASP A 92 8.52 2.23 8.35
C ASP A 92 9.89 1.61 8.02
N GLU A 93 10.94 2.12 8.66
CA GLU A 93 12.32 1.63 8.49
C GLU A 93 12.52 0.15 8.88
N ASN A 94 11.60 -0.41 9.67
CA ASN A 94 11.62 -1.80 10.11
C ASN A 94 10.73 -2.69 9.22
N GLY A 95 10.14 -2.13 8.15
CA GLY A 95 9.23 -2.83 7.25
C GLY A 95 7.86 -3.09 7.87
N GLN A 96 7.48 -2.37 8.93
CA GLN A 96 6.15 -2.47 9.52
C GLN A 96 5.17 -1.54 8.80
N PRO A 97 3.94 -2.00 8.53
CA PRO A 97 2.82 -1.18 8.07
C PRO A 97 2.65 0.14 8.83
N ASP A 98 2.74 1.29 8.15
CA ASP A 98 2.36 2.59 8.70
C ASP A 98 0.85 2.84 8.51
N TRP A 99 0.14 2.90 9.64
CA TRP A 99 -1.31 3.09 9.69
C TRP A 99 -1.72 4.54 9.95
N SER A 100 -0.78 5.49 9.96
CA SER A 100 -1.09 6.92 10.03
C SER A 100 -2.08 7.34 8.93
N ASP A 101 -2.88 8.37 9.20
CA ASP A 101 -3.91 8.80 8.26
C ASP A 101 -3.25 9.31 6.96
N PRO A 102 -3.50 8.67 5.80
CA PRO A 102 -2.83 9.03 4.56
C PRO A 102 -3.28 10.40 4.01
N THR A 103 -4.36 10.97 4.54
CA THR A 103 -4.87 12.30 4.15
C THR A 103 -4.19 13.45 4.90
N ILE A 104 -3.51 13.15 6.00
CA ILE A 104 -2.78 14.16 6.77
C ILE A 104 -1.40 14.33 6.14
N VAL A 105 -1.21 15.44 5.43
CA VAL A 105 0.10 15.85 4.92
C VAL A 105 1.01 16.04 6.14
N GLN A 106 2.09 15.26 6.24
CA GLN A 106 3.14 15.49 7.22
C GLN A 106 3.87 16.78 6.85
N GLU A 107 3.44 17.91 7.41
CA GLU A 107 4.27 19.12 7.53
C GLU A 107 5.45 18.77 8.45
N GLY A 108 6.58 18.36 7.88
CA GLY A 108 7.69 17.87 8.68
C GLY A 108 9.01 17.75 7.94
N SER A 109 9.47 18.81 7.26
CA SER A 109 10.89 18.92 6.91
C SER A 109 11.40 20.35 6.66
N LEU A 110 10.74 21.38 7.21
CA LEU A 110 11.25 22.75 7.21
C LEU A 110 11.34 23.23 8.66
N GLU A 111 12.42 22.88 9.34
CA GLU A 111 13.08 23.75 10.33
C GLU A 111 14.38 23.07 10.80
N SER A 112 15.45 23.41 10.10
CA SER A 112 16.82 23.28 10.60
C SER A 112 17.62 24.45 10.02
N GLU A 113 17.15 25.67 10.26
CA GLU A 113 17.98 26.85 10.04
C GLU A 113 18.64 27.19 11.38
N VAL A 114 19.95 26.98 11.39
CA VAL A 114 20.88 27.23 12.48
C VAL A 114 20.86 28.71 12.85
N THR A 115 20.43 29.07 14.05
CA THR A 115 20.77 30.38 14.62
C THR A 115 22.14 30.27 15.29
N ASP A 116 23.19 30.54 14.51
CA ASP A 116 24.50 30.92 15.00
C ASP A 116 24.46 32.44 15.27
N GLU A 117 24.00 32.84 16.45
CA GLU A 117 24.24 34.21 16.92
C GLU A 117 25.54 34.23 17.74
N GLY A 118 26.63 34.40 17.02
CA GLY A 118 27.86 34.95 17.57
C GLY A 118 27.60 36.33 18.15
N THR A 119 27.73 36.45 19.48
CA THR A 119 27.91 37.76 20.12
C THR A 119 29.40 37.99 20.37
N ILE A 120 30.00 38.88 19.60
CA ILE A 120 31.27 39.54 19.94
C ILE A 120 31.02 41.06 19.97
N ASN A 121 31.63 41.70 20.98
CA ASN A 121 31.90 43.13 21.19
C ASN A 121 30.87 43.84 22.09
N SER A 122 31.25 44.61 23.13
CA SER A 122 32.51 45.32 23.44
C SER A 122 32.86 45.32 24.93
#